data_AF-A0A7W9G538-F1
#
_entry.id   AF-A0A7W9G538-F1
#
_cell.length_a   1.000
_cell.length_b   1.000
_cell.length_c   1.000
_cell.angle_alpha   90.00
_cell.angle_beta   90.00
_cell.angle_gamma   90.00
#
_symmetry.space_group_name_H-M   'P 1'
#
loop_
_entity.id
_entity.type
_entity.pdbx_description
1 polymer ?
#
loop_
_entity_poly.entity_id
_entity_poly.type
_entity_poly.pdbx_seq_one_letter_code
_entity_poly.pdbx_strand_id
1 'polypeptide(L)'
;MGAQPQAQVSESDLIAAVTRIEDAAERLRGIQQQLDQAGISLKAHWLGQSEAAFDAVHKKWHERMDVILGSLRRLAENIGTSNKNYQAFNQERTEAMNQIANMINVQFDSRLS
;
A
#
# COMPACT_ATOMS: atom_id res chain seq x y z
N MET A 1 -23.06 -24.33 13.92
CA MET A 1 -22.13 -23.96 12.83
C MET A 1 -21.25 -22.85 13.35
N GLY A 2 -20.03 -23.17 13.77
CA GLY A 2 -19.08 -22.17 14.27
C GLY A 2 -18.59 -21.32 13.12
N ALA A 3 -18.68 -20.00 13.27
CA ALA A 3 -18.08 -19.06 12.33
C ALA A 3 -16.60 -19.45 12.18
N GLN A 4 -16.17 -19.69 10.94
CA GLN A 4 -14.76 -19.87 10.61
C GLN A 4 -14.01 -18.66 11.17
N PRO A 5 -12.86 -18.82 11.85
CA PRO A 5 -12.06 -17.67 12.24
C PRO A 5 -11.70 -16.93 10.96
N GLN A 6 -12.33 -15.77 10.74
CA GLN A 6 -11.89 -14.84 9.71
C GLN A 6 -10.43 -14.57 10.02
N ALA A 7 -9.52 -14.98 9.13
CA ALA A 7 -8.10 -14.73 9.30
C ALA A 7 -7.91 -13.21 9.44
N GLN A 8 -7.74 -12.74 10.67
CA GLN A 8 -7.42 -11.35 10.94
C GLN A 8 -6.01 -11.11 10.41
N VAL A 9 -5.91 -10.37 9.31
CA VAL A 9 -4.62 -9.87 8.83
C VAL A 9 -4.09 -8.92 9.91
N SER A 10 -2.87 -9.16 10.38
CA SER A 10 -2.28 -8.33 11.43
C SER A 10 -1.90 -6.95 10.87
N GLU A 11 -1.96 -5.92 11.71
CA GLU A 11 -1.50 -4.57 11.36
C GLU A 11 -0.04 -4.58 10.88
N SER A 12 0.82 -5.37 11.52
CA SER A 12 2.22 -5.53 11.13
C SER A 12 2.38 -6.10 9.72
N ASP A 13 1.52 -7.04 9.32
CA ASP A 13 1.56 -7.62 7.97
C ASP A 13 1.12 -6.60 6.91
N LEU A 14 0.14 -5.75 7.23
CA LEU A 14 -0.30 -4.67 6.35
C LEU A 14 0.79 -3.61 6.16
N ILE A 15 1.46 -3.21 7.24
CA ILE A 15 2.60 -2.28 7.18
C ILE A 15 3.73 -2.87 6.33
N ALA A 16 4.10 -4.13 6.58
CA ALA A 16 5.13 -4.80 5.81
C ALA A 16 4.77 -4.92 4.32
N ALA A 17 3.49 -5.13 4.00
CA ALA A 17 3.01 -5.14 2.62
C ALA A 17 3.15 -3.77 1.95
N VAL A 18 2.79 -2.68 2.64
CA VAL A 18 2.97 -1.30 2.13
C VAL A 18 4.44 -1.01 1.84
N THR A 19 5.34 -1.30 2.78
CA THR A 19 6.79 -1.09 2.58
C THR A 19 7.30 -1.87 1.35
N ARG A 20 6.89 -3.13 1.17
CA ARG A 20 7.28 -3.92 -0.01
C ARG A 20 6.76 -3.32 -1.32
N ILE A 21 5.57 -2.73 -1.31
CA ILE A 21 4.98 -2.05 -2.48
C ILE A 21 5.77 -0.79 -2.81
N GLU A 22 6.16 -0.01 -1.80
CA GLU A 22 6.98 1.20 -1.96
C GLU A 22 8.37 0.87 -2.50
N ASP A 23 9.04 -0.15 -1.94
CA ASP A 23 10.33 -0.64 -2.42
C ASP A 23 10.27 -1.09 -3.89
N ALA A 24 9.20 -1.82 -4.26
CA ALA A 24 8.99 -2.26 -5.63
C ALA A 24 8.79 -1.07 -6.58
N ALA A 25 8.04 -0.05 -6.15
CA ALA A 25 7.83 1.17 -6.93
C ALA A 25 9.14 1.95 -7.14
N GLU A 26 9.99 2.03 -6.11
CA GLU A 26 11.30 2.68 -6.21
C GLU A 26 12.23 1.94 -7.19
N ARG A 27 12.29 0.61 -7.10
CA ARG A 27 13.06 -0.21 -8.05
C ARG A 27 12.61 -0.02 -9.48
N LEU A 28 11.29 0.02 -9.73
CA LEU A 28 10.73 0.24 -11.07
C LEU A 28 11.11 1.62 -11.62
N ARG A 29 11.07 2.67 -10.79
CA ARG A 29 11.56 4.00 -11.18
C ARG A 29 13.04 3.99 -11.53
N GLY A 30 13.87 3.28 -10.76
CA GLY A 30 15.28 3.10 -11.06
C GLY A 30 15.51 2.45 -12.42
N ILE A 31 14.75 1.40 -12.75
CA ILE A 31 14.81 0.74 -14.07
C ILE A 31 14.40 1.70 -15.18
N GLN A 32 13.34 2.50 -14.98
CA GLN A 32 12.90 3.51 -15.95
C GLN A 32 14.00 4.54 -16.22
N GLN A 33 14.64 5.08 -15.18
CA GLN A 33 15.75 6.03 -15.33
C GLN A 33 16.96 5.42 -16.05
N GLN A 34 17.29 4.16 -15.76
CA GLN A 34 18.37 3.46 -16.45
C GLN A 34 18.06 3.27 -17.94
N LEU A 35 16.81 2.93 -18.28
CA LEU A 35 16.38 2.80 -19.66
C LEU A 35 16.43 4.15 -20.39
N ASP A 36 15.99 5.22 -19.74
CA ASP A 36 16.03 6.58 -20.29
C ASP A 36 17.46 6.99 -20.62
N GLN A 37 18.39 6.76 -19.68
CA GLN A 37 19.79 7.10 -19.86
C GLN A 37 20.45 6.26 -20.96
N ALA A 38 20.16 4.96 -21.00
CA ALA A 38 20.63 4.07 -22.06
C ALA A 38 20.06 4.49 -23.43
N GLY A 39 18.79 4.90 -23.47
CA GLY A 39 18.12 5.41 -24.66
C GLY A 39 18.76 6.67 -25.22
N ILE A 40 19.08 7.64 -24.36
CA ILE A 40 19.81 8.86 -24.75
C ILE A 40 21.17 8.51 -25.36
N SER A 41 21.92 7.62 -24.71
CA SER A 41 23.23 7.18 -25.20
C SER A 41 23.12 6.44 -26.54
N LEU A 42 22.09 5.63 -26.72
CA LEU A 42 21.87 4.86 -27.95
C LEU A 42 21.44 5.75 -29.11
N LYS A 43 20.55 6.72 -28.86
CA LYS A 43 20.13 7.73 -29.83
C LYS A 43 21.29 8.53 -30.42
N ALA A 44 22.30 8.85 -29.59
CA ALA A 44 23.48 9.57 -30.05
C ALA A 44 24.26 8.83 -31.17
N HIS A 45 24.04 7.52 -31.33
CA HIS A 45 24.71 6.67 -32.32
C HIS A 45 23.78 6.20 -33.45
N TRP A 46 22.51 6.59 -33.46
CA TRP A 46 21.58 6.18 -34.52
C TRP A 46 21.65 7.07 -35.75
N LEU A 47 21.67 6.42 -36.91
CA LEU A 47 21.53 7.03 -38.23
C LEU A 47 20.23 6.51 -38.86
N GLY A 48 19.33 7.42 -39.27
CA GLY A 48 18.12 7.08 -40.04
C GLY A 48 16.87 6.69 -39.22
N GLN A 49 16.06 5.75 -39.73
CA GLN A 49 14.70 5.45 -39.22
C GLN A 49 14.64 4.70 -37.87
N SER A 50 15.78 4.26 -37.32
CA SER A 50 15.85 3.51 -36.06
C SER A 50 15.39 4.34 -34.84
N GLU A 51 15.55 5.66 -34.91
CA GLU A 51 15.15 6.60 -33.86
C GLU A 51 13.62 6.59 -33.63
N ALA A 52 12.83 6.62 -34.71
CA ALA A 52 11.37 6.66 -34.62
C ALA A 52 10.78 5.38 -34.01
N ALA A 53 11.35 4.22 -34.34
CA ALA A 53 10.92 2.94 -33.77
C ALA A 53 11.23 2.86 -32.28
N PHE A 54 12.40 3.32 -31.85
CA PHE A 54 12.74 3.37 -30.44
C PHE A 54 11.86 4.35 -29.67
N ASP A 55 11.61 5.53 -30.23
CA ASP A 55 10.74 6.53 -29.60
C ASP A 55 9.34 6.00 -29.34
N ALA A 56 8.79 5.24 -30.28
CA ALA A 56 7.50 4.59 -30.11
C ALA A 56 7.52 3.57 -28.96
N VAL A 57 8.55 2.72 -28.88
CA VAL A 57 8.71 1.73 -27.82
C VAL A 57 8.94 2.40 -26.46
N HIS A 58 9.81 3.41 -26.43
CA HIS A 58 10.15 4.18 -25.24
C HIS A 58 8.91 4.89 -24.67
N LYS A 59 8.13 5.54 -25.52
CA LYS A 59 6.86 6.15 -25.12
C LYS A 59 5.89 5.12 -24.55
N LYS A 60 5.73 3.96 -25.19
CA LYS A 60 4.86 2.89 -24.71
C LYS A 60 5.33 2.29 -23.37
N TRP A 61 6.64 2.24 -23.16
CA TRP A 61 7.22 1.82 -21.89
C TRP A 61 6.85 2.79 -20.76
N HIS A 62 7.06 4.10 -20.97
CA HIS A 62 6.67 5.14 -20.00
C HIS A 62 5.19 5.08 -19.67
N GLU A 63 4.32 5.06 -20.68
CA GLU A 63 2.86 4.97 -20.50
C GLU A 63 2.47 3.78 -19.61
N ARG A 64 3.09 2.62 -19.80
CA ARG A 64 2.80 1.42 -19.01
C ARG A 64 3.38 1.49 -17.61
N MET A 65 4.58 2.04 -17.44
CA MET A 65 5.20 2.20 -16.13
C MET A 65 4.41 3.16 -15.25
N ASP A 66 3.92 4.27 -15.80
CA ASP A 66 3.07 5.21 -15.06
C ASP A 66 1.79 4.54 -14.54
N VAL A 67 1.17 3.67 -15.34
CA VAL A 67 0.00 2.89 -14.93
C VAL A 67 0.33 1.91 -13.80
N ILE A 68 1.47 1.23 -13.88
CA ILE A 68 1.92 0.28 -12.85
C ILE A 68 2.20 1.03 -11.54
N LEU A 69 3.00 2.09 -11.59
CA LEU A 69 3.35 2.90 -10.42
C LEU A 69 2.11 3.53 -9.78
N GLY A 70 1.18 4.04 -10.59
CA GLY A 70 -0.11 4.56 -10.11
C GLY A 70 -0.99 3.48 -9.46
N SER A 71 -0.89 2.23 -9.93
CA SER A 71 -1.63 1.11 -9.33
C SER A 71 -1.02 0.65 -8.02
N LEU A 72 0.32 0.58 -7.93
CA LEU A 72 1.05 0.27 -6.70
C LEU A 72 0.75 1.33 -5.62
N ARG A 73 0.77 2.62 -5.98
CA ARG A 73 0.42 3.70 -5.07
C ARG A 73 -1.01 3.57 -4.53
N ARG A 74 -2.00 3.37 -5.40
CA ARG A 74 -3.40 3.18 -5.00
C ARG A 74 -3.56 1.96 -4.07
N LEU A 75 -2.83 0.89 -4.35
CA LEU A 75 -2.84 -0.29 -3.49
C LEU A 75 -2.30 0.03 -2.09
N ALA A 76 -1.16 0.74 -1.99
CA ALA A 76 -0.61 1.17 -0.72
C ALA A 76 -1.57 2.10 0.05
N GLU A 77 -2.19 3.07 -0.64
CA GLU A 77 -3.19 3.98 -0.05
C GLU A 77 -4.42 3.22 0.48
N ASN A 78 -4.91 2.23 -0.26
CA ASN A 78 -6.05 1.39 0.15
C ASN A 78 -5.71 0.53 1.37
N ILE A 79 -4.50 -0.04 1.42
CA ILE A 79 -4.02 -0.81 2.57
C ILE A 79 -3.89 0.10 3.79
N GLY A 80 -3.26 1.28 3.63
CA GLY A 80 -3.12 2.26 4.72
C GLY A 80 -4.47 2.74 5.27
N THR A 81 -5.45 2.98 4.40
CA THR A 81 -6.81 3.34 4.80
C THR A 81 -7.50 2.20 5.56
N SER A 82 -7.38 0.98 5.06
CA SER A 82 -7.93 -0.21 5.72
C SER A 82 -7.32 -0.43 7.10
N ASN A 83 -6.01 -0.21 7.24
CA ASN A 83 -5.31 -0.33 8.52
C ASN A 83 -5.77 0.74 9.54
N LYS A 84 -5.92 2.00 9.12
CA LYS A 84 -6.48 3.07 9.97
C LYS A 84 -7.89 2.74 10.46
N ASN A 85 -8.74 2.23 9.57
CA ASN A 85 -10.10 1.82 9.95
C ASN A 85 -10.08 0.66 10.95
N TYR A 86 -9.14 -0.28 10.81
CA TYR A 86 -8.97 -1.39 11.75
C TYR A 86 -8.53 -0.92 13.14
N GLN A 87 -7.58 0.01 13.21
CA GLN A 87 -7.15 0.63 14.48
C GLN A 87 -8.31 1.36 15.17
N ALA A 88 -9.05 2.19 14.42
CA ALA A 88 -10.20 2.94 14.95
C ALA A 88 -11.27 2.00 15.51
N PHE A 89 -11.60 0.93 14.77
CA PHE A 89 -12.56 -0.08 15.21
C PHE A 89 -12.11 -0.80 16.50
N ASN A 90 -10.82 -1.10 16.64
CA ASN A 90 -10.29 -1.74 17.85
C ASN A 90 -10.22 -0.79 19.05
N GLN A 91 -9.97 0.51 18.83
CA GLN A 91 -10.03 1.53 19.87
C GLN A 91 -11.46 1.68 20.41
N GLU A 92 -12.46 1.87 19.54
CA GLU A 92 -13.86 1.96 19.95
C GLU A 92 -14.31 0.75 20.75
N ARG A 93 -13.91 -0.46 20.33
CA ARG A 93 -14.18 -1.69 21.07
C ARG A 93 -13.54 -1.70 22.46
N THR A 94 -12.29 -1.29 22.57
CA THR A 94 -11.56 -1.25 23.85
C THR A 94 -12.20 -0.23 24.79
N GLU A 95 -12.55 0.95 24.28
CA GLU A 95 -13.23 1.98 25.04
C GLU A 95 -14.60 1.51 25.53
N ALA A 96 -15.40 0.87 24.67
CA ALA A 96 -16.68 0.29 25.06
C ALA A 96 -16.52 -0.80 26.14
N MET A 97 -15.50 -1.66 26.01
CA MET A 97 -15.20 -2.68 27.03
C MET A 97 -14.79 -2.06 28.37
N ASN A 98 -13.97 -1.00 28.34
CA ASN A 98 -13.56 -0.27 29.55
C ASN A 98 -14.75 0.44 30.22
N GLN A 99 -15.66 1.01 29.42
CA GLN A 99 -16.90 1.60 29.93
C GLN A 99 -17.78 0.55 30.61
N ILE A 100 -17.94 -0.63 30.00
CA ILE A 100 -18.68 -1.76 30.59
C ILE A 100 -18.02 -2.22 31.90
N ALA A 101 -16.70 -2.39 31.92
CA ALA A 101 -15.97 -2.78 33.13
C ALA A 101 -16.15 -1.77 34.27
N ASN A 102 -16.11 -0.48 33.96
CA ASN A 102 -16.35 0.59 34.94
C ASN A 102 -17.79 0.59 35.45
N MET A 103 -18.78 0.41 34.58
CA MET A 103 -20.18 0.29 35.00
C MET A 103 -20.42 -0.91 35.90
N ILE A 104 -19.83 -2.06 35.58
CA ILE A 104 -19.91 -3.27 36.41
C ILE A 104 -19.31 -2.99 37.79
N ASN A 105 -18.11 -2.43 37.87
CA ASN A 105 -17.49 -2.11 39.17
C ASN A 105 -18.35 -1.15 39.99
N VAL A 106 -18.86 -0.06 39.40
CA VAL A 106 -19.73 0.91 40.11
C VAL A 106 -21.04 0.26 40.58
N GLN A 107 -21.62 -0.62 39.77
CA GLN A 107 -22.88 -1.28 40.07
C GLN A 107 -22.75 -2.39 41.14
N PHE A 108 -21.56 -2.96 41.30
CA PHE A 108 -21.24 -3.89 42.38
C PHE A 108 -20.91 -3.17 43.69
N ASP A 109 -20.16 -2.06 43.65
CA ASP A 109 -19.83 -1.28 44.85
C ASP A 109 -21.08 -0.67 45.51
N SER A 110 -22.02 -0.18 44.70
CA SER A 110 -23.29 0.41 45.18
C SER A 110 -24.28 -0.59 45.79
N ARG A 111 -24.00 -1.90 45.75
CA ARG A 111 -24.83 -2.95 46.35
C ARG A 111 -24.27 -3.52 47.66
N LEU A 112 -23.05 -3.11 48.05
CA LEU A 112 -22.38 -3.55 49.28
C LEU A 112 -22.29 -2.45 50.36
N SER A 113 -22.75 -1.24 50.05
CA SER A 113 -22.98 -0.12 50.98
C SER A 113 -24.43 -0.06 51.44
#